data_AF-A0AAT9T4T7-F1
#
_entry.id   AF-A0AAT9T4T7-F1
#
_cell.length_a   1.000
_cell.length_b   1.000
_cell.length_c   1.000
_cell.angle_alpha   90.00
_cell.angle_beta   90.00
_cell.angle_gamma   90.00
#
_symmetry.space_group_name_H-M   'P 1'
#
loop_
_entity.id
_entity.type
_entity.pdbx_description
1 polymer ?
#
loop_
_entity_poly.entity_id
_entity_poly.type
_entity_poly.pdbx_seq_one_letter_code
_entity_poly.pdbx_strand_id
1 'polypeptide(L)'
;LEELGIGRPSTYAPTISTIQNRGYVEKGTVEGTERHYVQLLLEAGAVQEKKLSEMVGSDKGKLVPTDIGMIVNDFLVSHFATILDYNFTAKVEEDFDEIAEGDEDWQKVMKDFYKDFHPNVLDVQENADRASGERILGEDPKTGRQVSVRLGRFGPMVQMGTVDDEEKPKFASLLPDQSLTTITYEEAMELFKLPRKLGV
;
A
#
# COMPACT_ATOMS: atom_id res chain seq x y z
N LEU A 1 11.41 -13.49 1.93
CA LEU A 1 12.56 -13.19 1.04
C LEU A 1 13.45 -14.42 0.91
N GLU A 2 14.03 -14.90 2.01
CA GLU A 2 14.85 -16.12 2.00
C GLU A 2 14.06 -17.38 1.62
N GLU A 3 12.95 -17.68 2.32
CA GLU A 3 12.12 -18.87 2.04
C GLU A 3 11.57 -18.96 0.61
N LEU A 4 11.43 -17.81 -0.06
CA LEU A 4 10.91 -17.72 -1.43
C LEU A 4 12.03 -17.63 -2.48
N GLY A 5 13.31 -17.65 -2.08
CA GLY A 5 14.45 -17.54 -3.02
C GLY A 5 14.64 -16.17 -3.69
N ILE A 6 13.85 -15.16 -3.28
CA ILE A 6 13.79 -13.83 -3.92
C ILE A 6 14.93 -12.90 -3.47
N GLY A 7 15.54 -13.15 -2.32
CA GLY A 7 16.61 -12.30 -1.80
C GLY A 7 17.86 -13.08 -1.46
N ARG A 8 18.99 -12.38 -1.47
CA ARG A 8 20.32 -12.87 -1.08
C ARG A 8 20.77 -12.17 0.21
N PRO A 9 21.75 -12.72 0.95
CA PRO A 9 22.28 -12.08 2.17
C PRO A 9 22.71 -10.62 1.98
N SER A 10 23.18 -10.28 0.77
CA SER A 10 23.57 -8.92 0.39
C SER A 10 22.38 -7.98 0.13
N THR A 11 21.18 -8.50 -0.16
CA THR A 11 20.02 -7.71 -0.60
C THR A 11 18.90 -7.59 0.44
N TYR A 12 18.84 -8.43 1.48
CA TYR A 12 17.76 -8.36 2.49
C TYR A 12 17.62 -6.98 3.17
N ALA A 13 18.69 -6.49 3.79
CA ALA A 13 18.65 -5.22 4.50
C ALA A 13 18.44 -4.02 3.53
N PRO A 14 19.16 -3.92 2.39
CA PRO A 14 18.94 -2.86 1.41
C PRO A 14 17.51 -2.82 0.85
N THR A 15 16.89 -3.96 0.58
CA THR A 15 15.51 -4.02 0.10
C THR A 15 14.54 -3.44 1.14
N ILE A 16 14.66 -3.88 2.40
CA ILE A 16 13.83 -3.38 3.51
C ILE A 16 14.03 -1.87 3.72
N SER A 17 15.27 -1.38 3.67
CA SER A 17 15.55 0.05 3.80
C SER A 17 15.02 0.84 2.60
N THR A 18 15.06 0.30 1.39
CA THR A 18 14.60 0.99 0.18
C THR A 18 13.08 1.19 0.20
N ILE A 19 12.32 0.16 0.56
CA ILE A 19 10.85 0.27 0.62
C ILE A 19 10.37 1.20 1.73
N GLN A 20 11.12 1.31 2.84
CA GLN A 20 10.86 2.29 3.89
C GLN A 20 11.23 3.71 3.47
N ASN A 21 12.44 3.91 2.92
CA ASN A 21 12.93 5.23 2.52
C ASN A 21 12.10 5.84 1.38
N ARG A 22 11.53 5.00 0.51
CA ARG A 22 10.61 5.43 -0.55
C ARG A 22 9.16 5.59 -0.07
N GLY A 23 8.88 5.28 1.19
CA GLY A 23 7.56 5.45 1.80
C GLY A 23 6.51 4.48 1.29
N TYR A 24 6.88 3.30 0.78
CA TYR A 24 5.92 2.24 0.42
C TYR A 24 5.41 1.49 1.65
N VAL A 25 6.26 1.41 2.67
CA VAL A 25 5.91 0.86 3.98
C VAL A 25 6.45 1.77 5.08
N GLU A 26 5.81 1.74 6.23
CA GLU A 26 6.24 2.44 7.43
C GLU A 26 6.18 1.54 8.66
N LYS A 27 6.74 2.00 9.78
CA LYS A 27 6.62 1.29 11.06
C LYS A 27 5.30 1.68 11.71
N GLY A 28 4.46 0.67 11.95
CA GLY A 28 3.22 0.83 12.69
C GLY A 28 3.46 1.40 14.08
N THR A 29 2.51 2.20 14.54
CA THR A 29 2.54 2.90 15.83
C THR A 29 1.30 2.61 16.69
N VAL A 30 0.35 1.83 16.19
CA VAL A 30 -0.90 1.49 16.85
C VAL A 30 -0.62 0.43 17.93
N GLU A 31 -0.82 0.81 19.19
CA GLU A 31 -0.65 -0.08 20.35
C GLU A 31 -1.67 -1.23 20.36
N GLY A 32 -2.79 -1.08 19.66
CA GLY A 32 -3.93 -2.00 19.68
C GLY A 32 -4.94 -1.67 20.77
N THR A 33 -5.99 -2.47 20.88
CA THR A 33 -7.04 -2.30 21.89
C THR A 33 -7.16 -3.54 22.77
N GLU A 34 -7.50 -3.34 24.04
CA GLU A 34 -7.76 -4.45 24.96
C GLU A 34 -9.10 -5.09 24.62
N ARG A 35 -9.09 -6.41 24.44
CA ARG A 35 -10.27 -7.23 24.20
C ARG A 35 -10.43 -8.24 25.33
N HIS A 36 -11.58 -8.21 25.98
CA HIS A 36 -11.97 -9.22 26.96
C HIS A 36 -12.59 -10.44 26.26
N TYR A 37 -12.21 -11.64 26.70
CA TYR A 37 -12.77 -12.89 26.23
C TYR A 37 -12.94 -13.89 27.38
N VAL A 38 -13.80 -14.89 27.14
CA VAL A 38 -14.05 -15.97 28.09
C VAL A 38 -13.42 -17.24 27.55
N GLN A 39 -12.49 -17.83 28.30
CA GLN A 39 -11.96 -19.15 28.04
C GLN A 39 -12.79 -20.18 28.81
N LEU A 40 -13.34 -21.15 28.09
CA LEU A 40 -13.99 -22.33 28.67
C LEU A 40 -13.08 -23.53 28.47
N LEU A 41 -12.65 -24.16 29.56
CA LEU A 41 -11.83 -25.38 29.55
C LEU A 41 -12.67 -26.55 30.06
N LEU A 42 -12.83 -27.61 29.27
CA LEU A 42 -13.48 -28.85 29.68
C LEU A 42 -12.42 -29.89 30.05
N GLU A 43 -12.30 -30.20 31.33
CA GLU A 43 -11.43 -31.28 31.83
C GLU A 43 -12.21 -32.20 32.76
N ALA A 44 -12.07 -33.51 32.57
CA ALA A 44 -12.72 -34.54 33.39
C ALA A 44 -14.24 -34.36 33.59
N GLY A 45 -14.95 -33.82 32.59
CA GLY A 45 -16.40 -33.59 32.64
C GLY A 45 -16.83 -32.32 33.38
N ALA A 46 -15.88 -31.50 33.86
CA ALA A 46 -16.15 -30.20 34.46
C ALA A 46 -15.73 -29.07 33.51
N VAL A 47 -16.60 -28.09 33.31
CA VAL A 47 -16.30 -26.86 32.56
C VAL A 47 -15.79 -25.80 33.53
N GLN A 48 -14.58 -25.31 33.31
CA GLN A 48 -13.99 -24.18 34.01
C GLN A 48 -14.08 -22.92 33.14
N GLU A 49 -14.55 -21.82 33.73
CA GLU A 49 -14.63 -20.50 33.08
C GLU A 49 -13.52 -19.58 33.59
N LYS A 50 -12.79 -18.93 32.67
CA LYS A 50 -11.83 -17.86 32.98
C LYS A 50 -12.11 -16.64 32.12
N LYS A 51 -12.23 -15.47 32.76
CA LYS A 51 -12.28 -14.18 32.07
C LYS A 51 -10.85 -13.69 31.88
N LEU A 52 -10.45 -13.52 30.63
CA LEU A 52 -9.11 -13.10 30.22
C LEU A 52 -9.21 -11.83 29.37
N SER A 53 -8.09 -11.13 29.23
CA SER A 53 -7.93 -10.09 28.23
C SER A 53 -6.71 -10.35 27.36
N GLU A 54 -6.78 -9.84 26.14
CA GLU A 54 -5.68 -9.84 25.18
C GLU A 54 -5.62 -8.48 24.48
N MET A 55 -4.45 -8.10 24.00
CA MET A 55 -4.27 -6.95 23.12
C MET A 55 -4.46 -7.40 21.68
N VAL A 56 -5.40 -6.80 20.95
CA VAL A 56 -5.66 -7.09 19.54
C VAL A 56 -5.41 -5.86 18.67
N GLY A 57 -5.09 -6.08 17.39
CA GLY A 57 -4.94 -4.99 16.42
C GLY A 57 -3.69 -4.11 16.59
N SER A 58 -2.70 -4.55 17.37
CA SER A 58 -1.42 -3.85 17.46
C SER A 58 -0.59 -4.03 16.19
N ASP A 59 -0.20 -2.92 15.58
CA ASP A 59 0.79 -2.89 14.49
C ASP A 59 2.13 -2.29 14.92
N LYS A 60 2.25 -1.91 16.21
CA LYS A 60 3.47 -1.29 16.75
C LYS A 60 4.72 -2.11 16.43
N GLY A 61 5.65 -1.47 15.71
CA GLY A 61 6.93 -2.07 15.33
C GLY A 61 6.86 -3.04 14.15
N LYS A 62 5.68 -3.27 13.56
CA LYS A 62 5.50 -4.03 12.31
C LYS A 62 5.65 -3.11 11.11
N LEU A 63 5.94 -3.69 9.94
CA LEU A 63 5.90 -2.96 8.67
C LEU A 63 4.45 -2.93 8.18
N VAL A 64 3.94 -1.73 7.92
CA VAL A 64 2.57 -1.48 7.46
C VAL A 64 2.65 -0.83 6.08
N PRO A 65 1.88 -1.28 5.07
CA PRO A 65 1.86 -0.65 3.76
C PRO A 65 1.22 0.73 3.84
N THR A 66 1.79 1.70 3.13
CA THR A 66 1.20 3.03 2.98
C THR A 66 0.23 3.06 1.80
N ASP A 67 -0.60 4.09 1.70
CA ASP A 67 -1.46 4.31 0.52
C ASP A 67 -0.65 4.33 -0.79
N ILE A 68 0.53 4.94 -0.78
CA ILE A 68 1.42 4.96 -1.96
C ILE A 68 1.90 3.55 -2.27
N GLY A 69 2.31 2.79 -1.25
CA GLY A 69 2.72 1.39 -1.40
C GLY A 69 1.62 0.53 -2.02
N MET A 70 0.39 0.66 -1.52
CA MET A 70 -0.77 -0.08 -2.05
C MET A 70 -1.08 0.31 -3.49
N ILE A 71 -1.18 1.60 -3.81
CA ILE A 71 -1.49 2.08 -5.16
C ILE A 71 -0.44 1.62 -6.18
N VAL A 72 0.85 1.74 -5.83
CA VAL A 72 1.94 1.31 -6.71
C VAL A 72 1.92 -0.20 -6.88
N ASN A 73 1.72 -0.96 -5.80
CA ASN A 73 1.61 -2.41 -5.87
C ASN A 73 0.45 -2.84 -6.77
N ASP A 74 -0.75 -2.29 -6.58
CA ASP A 74 -1.93 -2.66 -7.34
C ASP A 74 -1.77 -2.31 -8.83
N PHE A 75 -1.16 -1.16 -9.12
CA PHE A 75 -0.82 -0.80 -10.49
C PHE A 75 0.14 -1.80 -11.12
N LEU A 76 1.23 -2.15 -10.42
CA LEU A 76 2.22 -3.06 -10.96
C LEU A 76 1.66 -4.48 -11.10
N VAL A 77 0.85 -4.97 -10.14
CA VAL A 77 0.22 -6.28 -10.24
C VAL A 77 -0.76 -6.35 -11.42
N SER A 78 -1.52 -5.27 -11.65
CA SER A 78 -2.51 -5.24 -12.74
C SER A 78 -1.88 -5.27 -14.14
N HIS A 79 -0.67 -4.71 -14.29
CA HIS A 79 -0.03 -4.52 -15.60
C HIS A 79 1.22 -5.38 -15.82
N PHE A 80 1.88 -5.82 -14.74
CA PHE A 80 3.16 -6.54 -14.77
C PHE A 80 3.13 -7.82 -13.92
N ALA A 81 1.96 -8.46 -13.77
CA ALA A 81 1.75 -9.65 -12.94
C ALA A 81 2.84 -10.72 -13.11
N THR A 82 3.23 -11.04 -14.35
CA THR A 82 4.22 -12.07 -14.65
C THR A 82 5.58 -11.79 -14.04
N ILE A 83 6.00 -10.52 -13.99
CA ILE A 83 7.34 -10.13 -13.50
C ILE A 83 7.34 -9.94 -11.98
N LEU A 84 6.18 -9.63 -11.40
CA LEU A 84 5.99 -9.59 -9.95
C LEU A 84 5.74 -10.96 -9.33
N ASP A 85 5.60 -12.01 -10.14
CA ASP A 85 5.46 -13.36 -9.62
C ASP A 85 6.71 -13.76 -8.82
N TYR A 86 6.48 -14.40 -7.68
CA TYR A 86 7.55 -14.83 -6.78
C TYR A 86 8.48 -15.85 -7.43
N ASN A 87 7.93 -16.78 -8.23
CA ASN A 87 8.75 -17.77 -8.93
C ASN A 87 9.57 -17.12 -10.05
N PHE A 88 8.99 -16.14 -10.75
CA PHE A 88 9.75 -15.36 -11.73
C PHE A 88 10.94 -14.66 -11.08
N THR A 89 10.70 -13.97 -9.96
CA THR A 89 11.77 -13.23 -9.27
C THR A 89 12.84 -14.17 -8.72
N ALA A 90 12.44 -15.30 -8.13
CA ALA A 90 13.38 -16.31 -7.64
C ALA A 90 14.24 -16.90 -8.77
N LYS A 91 13.61 -17.18 -9.94
CA LYS A 91 14.31 -17.68 -11.11
C LYS A 91 15.34 -16.68 -11.64
N VAL A 92 15.00 -15.39 -11.73
CA VAL A 92 15.96 -14.37 -12.19
C VAL A 92 17.17 -14.29 -11.25
N GLU A 93 16.98 -14.44 -9.95
CA GLU A 93 18.09 -14.48 -9.00
C GLU A 93 18.95 -15.75 -9.17
N GLU A 94 18.36 -16.89 -9.54
CA GLU A 94 19.09 -18.12 -9.90
C GLU A 94 19.88 -17.97 -11.20
N ASP A 95 19.26 -17.43 -12.26
CA ASP A 95 19.93 -17.11 -13.54
C ASP A 95 21.16 -16.18 -13.28
N PHE A 96 21.06 -15.22 -12.36
CA PHE A 96 22.19 -14.37 -11.97
C PHE A 96 23.30 -15.10 -11.23
N ASP A 97 22.97 -16.10 -10.42
CA ASP A 97 23.97 -16.95 -9.76
C ASP A 97 24.69 -17.83 -10.81
N GLU A 98 23.96 -18.43 -11.76
CA GLU A 98 24.55 -19.22 -12.87
C GLU A 98 25.48 -18.37 -13.76
N ILE A 99 25.09 -17.12 -14.05
CA ILE A 99 25.95 -16.15 -14.76
C ILE A 99 27.24 -15.87 -13.98
N ALA A 100 27.15 -15.72 -12.66
CA ALA A 100 28.31 -15.43 -11.81
C ALA A 100 29.29 -16.62 -11.73
N GLU A 101 28.77 -17.85 -11.79
CA GLU A 101 29.56 -19.08 -11.86
C GLU A 101 30.12 -19.35 -13.27
N GLY A 102 29.57 -18.69 -14.29
CA GLY A 102 29.99 -18.78 -15.69
C GLY A 102 29.28 -19.89 -16.48
N ASP A 103 28.20 -20.43 -15.93
CA ASP A 103 27.41 -21.51 -16.51
C ASP A 103 26.31 -20.99 -17.45
N GLU A 104 26.01 -19.70 -17.41
CA GLU A 104 25.02 -19.06 -18.29
C GLU A 104 25.53 -17.76 -18.97
N ASP A 105 25.07 -17.52 -20.21
CA ASP A 105 25.37 -16.31 -20.97
C ASP A 105 24.40 -15.17 -20.62
N TRP A 106 24.89 -14.18 -19.89
CA TRP A 106 24.12 -13.01 -19.47
C TRP A 106 23.46 -12.25 -20.63
N GLN A 107 24.07 -12.25 -21.83
CA GLN A 107 23.50 -11.54 -22.97
C GLN A 107 22.21 -12.22 -23.44
N LYS A 108 22.18 -13.55 -23.38
CA LYS A 108 21.02 -14.35 -23.73
C LYS A 108 19.89 -14.13 -22.70
N VAL A 109 20.20 -14.25 -21.41
CA VAL A 109 19.22 -14.03 -20.31
C VAL A 109 18.58 -12.65 -20.43
N MET A 110 19.39 -11.60 -20.58
CA MET A 110 18.89 -10.23 -20.71
C MET A 110 18.05 -10.02 -21.97
N LYS A 111 18.44 -10.64 -23.09
CA LYS A 111 17.70 -10.54 -24.35
C LYS A 111 16.35 -11.24 -24.26
N ASP A 112 16.31 -12.42 -23.64
CA ASP A 112 15.09 -13.20 -23.47
C ASP A 112 14.11 -12.48 -22.53
N PHE A 113 14.60 -11.90 -21.42
CA PHE A 113 13.79 -11.05 -20.54
C PHE A 113 13.22 -9.81 -21.27
N TYR A 114 14.10 -9.05 -21.92
CA TYR A 114 13.73 -7.75 -22.49
C TYR A 114 12.75 -7.88 -23.66
N LYS A 115 12.82 -8.99 -24.39
CA LYS A 115 11.93 -9.30 -25.52
C LYS A 115 10.46 -9.25 -25.11
N ASP A 116 10.12 -9.77 -23.94
CA ASP A 116 8.74 -9.84 -23.48
C ASP A 116 8.40 -8.66 -22.55
N PHE A 117 9.36 -8.16 -21.77
CA PHE A 117 9.14 -7.03 -20.87
C PHE A 117 8.92 -5.70 -21.59
N HIS A 118 9.78 -5.37 -22.57
CA HIS A 118 9.76 -4.04 -23.17
C HIS A 118 8.47 -3.70 -23.94
N PRO A 119 7.89 -4.63 -24.74
CA PRO A 119 6.59 -4.39 -25.37
C PRO A 119 5.48 -4.09 -24.35
N ASN A 120 5.48 -4.79 -23.21
CA ASN A 120 4.50 -4.55 -22.14
C ASN A 120 4.69 -3.15 -21.53
N VAL A 121 5.93 -2.70 -21.32
CA VAL A 121 6.19 -1.33 -20.84
C VAL A 121 5.63 -0.28 -21.82
N LEU A 122 5.81 -0.48 -23.12
CA LEU A 122 5.28 0.43 -24.13
C LEU A 122 3.75 0.46 -24.14
N ASP A 123 3.11 -0.71 -24.06
CA ASP A 123 1.65 -0.83 -23.98
C ASP A 123 1.09 -0.12 -22.75
N VAL A 124 1.67 -0.38 -21.57
CA VAL A 124 1.25 0.26 -20.31
C VAL A 124 1.49 1.77 -20.36
N GLN A 125 2.58 2.23 -20.98
CA GLN A 125 2.84 3.65 -21.11
C GLN A 125 1.82 4.37 -22.00
N GLU A 126 1.32 3.72 -23.05
CA GLU A 126 0.35 4.28 -23.99
C GLU A 126 -1.10 4.17 -23.48
N ASN A 127 -1.43 3.04 -22.84
CA ASN A 127 -2.81 2.65 -22.55
C ASN A 127 -3.21 2.70 -21.08
N ALA A 128 -2.25 2.71 -20.13
CA ALA A 128 -2.61 2.66 -18.72
C ALA A 128 -2.95 4.05 -18.16
N ASP A 129 -4.07 4.11 -17.45
CA ASP A 129 -4.41 5.26 -16.64
C ASP A 129 -3.40 5.46 -15.52
N ARG A 130 -3.14 6.73 -15.17
CA ARG A 130 -2.32 7.03 -13.99
C ARG A 130 -2.96 6.41 -12.76
N ALA A 131 -2.16 5.64 -12.02
CA ALA A 131 -2.50 5.15 -10.68
C ALA A 131 -2.63 6.34 -9.71
N SER A 132 -3.77 7.02 -9.75
CA SER A 132 -4.10 8.15 -8.89
C SER A 132 -4.63 7.66 -7.53
N GLY A 133 -5.05 6.40 -7.44
CA GLY A 133 -5.84 5.90 -6.31
C GLY A 133 -7.10 6.72 -6.10
N GLU A 134 -7.66 7.30 -7.17
CA GLU A 134 -8.85 8.13 -7.06
C GLU A 134 -10.07 7.29 -6.64
N ARG A 135 -10.73 7.75 -5.59
CA ARG A 135 -11.99 7.18 -5.12
C ARG A 135 -12.99 8.30 -4.85
N ILE A 136 -14.13 8.24 -5.52
CA ILE A 136 -15.24 9.17 -5.30
C ILE A 136 -15.97 8.73 -4.02
N LEU A 137 -16.09 9.65 -3.06
CA LEU A 137 -16.77 9.42 -1.79
C LEU A 137 -18.25 9.84 -1.84
N GLY A 138 -18.60 10.75 -2.76
CA GLY A 138 -19.97 11.24 -2.95
C GLY A 138 -20.00 12.69 -3.44
N GLU A 139 -21.09 13.38 -3.14
CA GLU A 139 -21.29 14.81 -3.46
C GLU A 139 -21.56 15.60 -2.18
N ASP A 140 -21.10 16.85 -2.12
CA ASP A 140 -21.38 17.74 -1.01
C ASP A 140 -22.84 18.24 -1.04
N PRO A 141 -23.67 17.97 -0.01
CA PRO A 141 -25.08 18.37 -0.01
C PRO A 141 -25.33 19.88 -0.09
N LYS A 142 -24.33 20.71 0.22
CA LYS A 142 -24.47 22.18 0.22
C LYS A 142 -24.17 22.78 -1.13
N THR A 143 -23.17 22.25 -1.81
CA THR A 143 -22.65 22.80 -3.07
C THR A 143 -22.97 21.93 -4.29
N GLY A 144 -23.39 20.68 -4.09
CA GLY A 144 -23.57 19.68 -5.15
C GLY A 144 -22.26 19.20 -5.78
N ARG A 145 -21.11 19.53 -5.20
CA ARG A 145 -19.79 19.27 -5.80
C ARG A 145 -19.27 17.89 -5.42
N GLN A 146 -18.66 17.20 -6.37
CA GLN A 146 -18.05 15.88 -6.15
C GLN A 146 -16.96 15.95 -5.08
N VAL A 147 -16.95 14.99 -4.16
CA VAL A 147 -15.88 14.78 -3.17
C VAL A 147 -15.16 13.49 -3.51
N SER A 148 -13.85 13.57 -3.77
CA SER A 148 -13.00 12.41 -4.04
C SER A 148 -11.74 12.43 -3.19
N VAL A 149 -11.11 11.28 -3.03
CA VAL A 149 -9.79 11.14 -2.43
C VAL A 149 -8.83 10.60 -3.47
N ARG A 150 -7.59 11.09 -3.48
CA ARG A 150 -6.57 10.68 -4.44
C ARG A 150 -5.17 10.97 -3.94
N LEU A 151 -4.18 10.39 -4.60
CA LEU A 151 -2.77 10.70 -4.37
C LEU A 151 -2.36 11.98 -5.11
N GLY A 152 -1.96 13.00 -4.35
CA GLY A 152 -1.41 14.25 -4.87
C GLY A 152 0.12 14.27 -4.85
N ARG A 153 0.71 15.40 -5.29
CA ARG A 153 2.17 15.61 -5.27
C ARG A 153 2.79 15.50 -3.88
N PHE A 154 2.03 15.84 -2.84
CA PHE A 154 2.47 15.90 -1.45
C PHE A 154 1.89 14.76 -0.59
N GLY A 155 1.33 13.73 -1.22
CA GLY A 155 0.70 12.61 -0.54
C GLY A 155 -0.82 12.58 -0.69
N PRO A 156 -1.49 11.68 0.06
CA PRO A 156 -2.93 11.49 0.04
C PRO A 156 -3.71 12.77 0.37
N MET A 157 -4.75 13.06 -0.42
CA MET A 157 -5.57 14.25 -0.25
C MET A 157 -7.03 14.01 -0.63
N VAL A 158 -7.91 14.77 0.01
CA VAL A 158 -9.30 14.97 -0.39
C VAL A 158 -9.38 16.13 -1.37
N GLN A 159 -10.18 15.97 -2.41
CA GLN A 159 -10.56 16.98 -3.38
C GLN A 159 -12.08 17.18 -3.34
N MET A 160 -12.51 18.44 -3.31
CA MET A 160 -13.91 18.83 -3.49
C MET A 160 -14.04 19.68 -4.76
N GLY A 161 -14.91 19.23 -5.65
CA GLY A 161 -15.11 19.76 -6.99
C GLY A 161 -14.20 19.15 -8.04
N THR A 162 -14.52 19.38 -9.31
CA THR A 162 -13.74 18.92 -10.46
C THR A 162 -13.01 20.10 -11.12
N VAL A 163 -12.22 19.81 -12.15
CA VAL A 163 -11.58 20.84 -12.98
C VAL A 163 -12.56 21.54 -13.92
N ASP A 164 -13.74 20.95 -14.12
CA ASP A 164 -14.79 21.43 -15.01
C ASP A 164 -15.78 22.37 -14.29
N ASP A 165 -15.70 22.46 -12.96
CA ASP A 165 -16.51 23.37 -12.16
C ASP A 165 -16.10 24.85 -12.40
N GLU A 166 -17.08 25.77 -12.36
CA GLU A 166 -16.80 27.22 -12.40
C GLU A 166 -15.93 27.68 -11.22
N GLU A 167 -16.12 27.07 -10.05
CA GLU A 167 -15.30 27.32 -8.88
C GLU A 167 -14.09 26.39 -8.83
N LYS A 168 -12.92 26.92 -8.47
CA LYS A 168 -11.72 26.10 -8.29
C LYS A 168 -11.95 24.97 -7.27
N PRO A 169 -11.41 23.76 -7.52
CA PRO A 169 -11.49 22.67 -6.57
C PRO A 169 -10.74 23.01 -5.29
N LYS A 170 -11.28 22.54 -4.16
CA LYS A 170 -10.65 22.68 -2.84
C LYS A 170 -9.94 21.40 -2.49
N PHE A 171 -8.84 21.53 -1.74
CA PHE A 171 -8.00 20.41 -1.36
C PHE A 171 -7.73 20.40 0.14
N ALA A 172 -7.70 19.22 0.74
CA ALA A 172 -7.26 19.00 2.11
C ALA A 172 -6.40 17.74 2.19
N SER A 173 -5.29 17.78 2.91
CA SER A 173 -4.43 16.61 3.09
C SER A 173 -5.04 15.65 4.11
N LEU A 174 -4.88 14.34 3.89
CA LEU A 174 -5.26 13.33 4.89
C LEU A 174 -4.33 13.41 6.10
N LEU A 175 -4.86 13.01 7.26
CA LEU A 175 -4.06 12.82 8.47
C LEU A 175 -3.25 11.52 8.37
N PRO A 176 -2.15 11.36 9.14
CA PRO A 176 -1.30 10.18 9.08
C PRO A 176 -2.02 8.85 9.39
N ASP A 177 -3.09 8.89 10.17
CA ASP A 177 -3.90 7.74 10.56
C ASP A 177 -5.05 7.44 9.58
N GLN A 178 -5.21 8.24 8.54
CA GLN A 178 -6.25 8.08 7.52
C GLN A 178 -5.69 7.48 6.24
N SER A 179 -6.45 6.57 5.61
CA SER A 179 -6.09 5.94 4.34
C SER A 179 -7.09 6.29 3.24
N LEU A 180 -6.60 6.46 2.01
CA LEU A 180 -7.41 6.62 0.80
C LEU A 180 -8.44 5.49 0.62
N THR A 181 -8.14 4.29 1.13
CA THR A 181 -8.96 3.09 0.97
C THR A 181 -10.04 2.93 2.04
N THR A 182 -9.89 3.55 3.21
CA THR A 182 -10.82 3.36 4.35
C THR A 182 -11.56 4.62 4.75
N ILE A 183 -11.03 5.81 4.43
CA ILE A 183 -11.62 7.10 4.83
C ILE A 183 -13.08 7.23 4.38
N THR A 184 -13.95 7.71 5.26
CA THR A 184 -15.36 7.94 4.93
C THR A 184 -15.60 9.35 4.39
N TYR A 185 -16.76 9.56 3.78
CA TYR A 185 -17.20 10.89 3.34
C TYR A 185 -17.20 11.89 4.50
N GLU A 186 -17.72 11.50 5.68
CA GLU A 186 -17.81 12.37 6.85
C GLU A 186 -16.43 12.80 7.34
N GLU A 187 -15.48 11.87 7.42
CA GLU A 187 -14.10 12.13 7.82
C GLU A 187 -13.40 13.06 6.83
N ALA A 188 -13.59 12.82 5.53
CA ALA A 188 -13.04 13.66 4.47
C ALA A 188 -13.57 15.11 4.55
N MET A 189 -14.85 15.28 4.90
CA MET A 189 -15.47 16.60 5.05
C MET A 189 -14.98 17.36 6.29
N GLU A 190 -14.60 16.66 7.37
CA GLU A 190 -14.00 17.31 8.55
C GLU A 190 -12.65 17.96 8.22
N LEU A 191 -11.88 17.42 7.28
CA LEU A 191 -10.57 17.96 6.89
C LEU A 191 -10.67 19.36 6.27
N PHE A 192 -11.76 19.66 5.57
CA PHE A 192 -12.00 21.01 5.03
C PHE A 192 -12.33 22.07 6.09
N LYS A 193 -12.55 21.68 7.36
CA LYS A 193 -12.76 22.61 8.47
C LYS A 193 -11.45 23.09 9.10
N LEU A 194 -10.30 22.60 8.63
CA LEU A 194 -8.97 22.98 9.12
C LEU A 194 -8.38 24.17 8.34
N PRO A 195 -7.59 25.06 8.98
CA PRO A 195 -7.30 25.11 10.41
C PRO A 195 -8.47 25.75 11.17
N ARG A 196 -8.99 25.05 12.18
CA ARG A 196 -9.94 25.67 13.11
C ARG A 196 -9.20 26.81 13.81
N LYS A 197 -9.73 28.03 13.76
CA LYS A 197 -9.28 29.10 14.65
C LYS A 197 -9.56 28.63 16.09
N LEU A 198 -8.55 28.10 16.77
CA LEU A 198 -8.53 28.11 18.23
C LEU A 198 -8.60 29.59 18.60
N GLY A 199 -9.67 30.00 19.27
CA GLY A 199 -10.02 31.41 19.46
C GLY A 199 -8.89 32.27 20.02
N VAL A 200 -8.97 33.57 19.73
CA VAL A 200 -8.18 34.63 20.40
C VAL A 200 -8.63 34.76 21.84
#